data_AF-A0A2G6R549-F1
#
_entry.id   AF-A0A2G6R549-F1
#
_cell.length_a   1.000
_cell.length_b   1.000
_cell.length_c   1.000
_cell.angle_alpha   90.00
_cell.angle_beta   90.00
_cell.angle_gamma   90.00
#
_symmetry.space_group_name_H-M   'P 1'
#
loop_
_entity.id
_entity.type
_entity.pdbx_description
1 polymer ?
#
loop_
_entity_poly.entity_id
_entity_poly.type
_entity_poly.pdbx_seq_one_letter_code
_entity_poly.pdbx_strand_id
1 'polypeptide(L)'
;MENKKLKKAFILLTTLFLVIVFSFISIRLVETNLLSSNLNKLKYLHLQANIYFDAMQKYIQTHNNTEIIQFKENWGDDRFSIDIQKDNTNGSIYYISIETVDDSHIRLSQKIIK
;
A
#
# COMPACT_ATOMS: atom_id res chain seq x y z
N MET A 1 38.37 4.59 -50.82
CA MET A 1 37.99 5.46 -49.68
C MET A 1 36.53 5.25 -49.24
N GLU A 2 35.59 4.92 -50.14
CA GLU A 2 34.16 4.68 -49.85
C GLU A 2 33.89 3.58 -48.82
N ASN A 3 34.59 2.44 -48.89
CA ASN A 3 34.41 1.33 -47.95
C ASN A 3 34.66 1.71 -46.48
N LYS A 4 35.53 2.69 -46.19
CA LYS A 4 35.74 3.20 -44.82
C LYS A 4 34.59 4.09 -44.36
N LYS A 5 33.96 4.85 -45.26
CA LYS A 5 32.82 5.72 -44.95
C LYS A 5 31.55 4.89 -44.68
N LEU A 6 31.29 3.88 -45.50
CA LEU A 6 30.20 2.91 -45.32
C LEU A 6 30.30 2.15 -43.98
N LYS A 7 31.50 1.65 -43.63
CA LYS A 7 31.72 0.98 -42.33
C LYS A 7 31.46 1.92 -41.15
N LYS A 8 31.90 3.19 -41.23
CA LYS A 8 31.64 4.18 -40.17
C LYS A 8 30.15 4.48 -40.02
N ALA A 9 29.42 4.67 -41.13
CA ALA A 9 27.99 4.91 -41.11
C ALA A 9 27.21 3.71 -40.54
N PHE A 10 27.61 2.49 -40.90
CA PHE A 10 27.02 1.27 -40.33
C PHE A 10 27.25 1.16 -38.82
N ILE A 11 28.48 1.39 -38.36
CA ILE A 11 28.79 1.42 -36.92
C ILE A 11 27.91 2.45 -36.21
N LEU A 12 27.76 3.65 -36.78
CA LEU A 12 26.94 4.71 -36.20
C LEU A 12 25.46 4.33 -36.11
N LEU A 13 24.93 3.68 -37.15
CA LEU A 13 23.57 3.16 -37.18
C LEU A 13 23.36 2.06 -36.12
N THR A 14 24.29 1.12 -36.01
CA THR A 14 24.24 0.05 -35.01
C THR A 14 24.33 0.61 -33.59
N THR A 15 25.20 1.59 -33.35
CA THR A 15 25.28 2.28 -32.06
C THR A 15 23.97 3.00 -31.73
N LEU A 16 23.37 3.72 -32.69
CA LEU A 16 22.10 4.39 -32.49
C LEU A 16 20.99 3.39 -32.14
N PHE A 17 20.93 2.27 -32.86
CA PHE A 17 19.98 1.20 -32.58
C PHE A 17 20.16 0.62 -31.17
N LEU A 18 21.40 0.33 -30.77
CA LEU A 18 21.72 -0.16 -29.43
C LEU A 18 21.31 0.83 -28.33
N VAL A 19 21.56 2.13 -28.53
CA VAL A 19 21.15 3.17 -27.56
C VAL A 19 19.63 3.19 -27.40
N ILE A 20 18.87 3.08 -28.49
CA ILE A 20 17.41 3.04 -28.43
C ILE A 20 16.93 1.80 -27.67
N VAL A 21 17.50 0.62 -27.97
CA VAL A 21 17.14 -0.63 -27.31
C VAL A 21 17.45 -0.57 -25.81
N PHE A 22 18.65 -0.12 -25.43
CA PHE A 22 19.03 -0.02 -24.03
C PHE A 22 18.22 1.03 -23.27
N SER A 23 17.89 2.16 -23.90
CA SER A 23 17.01 3.17 -23.32
C SER A 23 15.63 2.59 -23.01
N PHE A 24 15.03 1.87 -23.97
CA PHE A 24 13.74 1.21 -23.77
C PHE A 24 13.78 0.19 -22.62
N ILE A 25 14.81 -0.66 -22.58
CA ILE A 25 14.97 -1.65 -21.49
C ILE A 25 15.13 -0.95 -20.15
N SER A 26 15.94 0.11 -20.08
CA SER A 26 16.18 0.87 -18.84
C SER A 26 14.89 1.46 -18.29
N ILE A 27 14.07 2.08 -19.15
CA ILE A 27 12.77 2.65 -18.74
C ILE A 27 11.87 1.55 -18.17
N ARG A 28 11.77 0.41 -18.87
CA ARG A 28 10.94 -0.73 -18.42
C ARG A 28 11.41 -1.31 -17.08
N LEU A 29 12.71 -1.40 -16.85
CA LEU A 29 13.25 -1.85 -15.56
C LEU A 29 12.90 -0.88 -14.43
N VAL A 30 13.03 0.43 -14.66
CA VAL A 30 12.67 1.46 -13.67
C VAL A 30 11.17 1.41 -13.36
N GLU A 31 10.31 1.35 -14.37
CA GLU A 31 8.86 1.23 -14.20
C GLU A 31 8.48 -0.03 -13.41
N THR A 32 9.07 -1.17 -13.75
CA THR A 32 8.78 -2.46 -13.09
C THR A 32 9.21 -2.44 -11.64
N ASN A 33 10.38 -1.86 -11.33
CA ASN A 33 10.87 -1.74 -9.97
C ASN A 33 10.02 -0.79 -9.14
N LEU A 34 9.61 0.36 -9.70
CA LEU A 34 8.70 1.29 -9.04
C LEU A 34 7.35 0.64 -8.74
N LEU A 35 6.79 -0.07 -9.73
CA LEU A 35 5.53 -0.80 -9.56
C LEU A 35 5.66 -1.89 -8.50
N SER A 36 6.73 -2.68 -8.53
CA SER A 36 7.00 -3.73 -7.55
C SER A 36 7.17 -3.17 -6.14
N SER A 37 7.91 -2.07 -5.99
CA SER A 37 8.10 -1.38 -4.71
C SER A 37 6.79 -0.88 -4.14
N ASN A 38 5.96 -0.22 -4.96
CA ASN A 38 4.65 0.27 -4.54
C ASN A 38 3.71 -0.87 -4.17
N LEU A 39 3.73 -1.96 -4.94
CA LEU A 39 2.93 -3.15 -4.66
C LEU A 39 3.36 -3.84 -3.36
N ASN A 40 4.67 -3.87 -3.07
CA ASN A 40 5.19 -4.37 -1.80
C ASN A 40 4.80 -3.46 -0.63
N LYS A 41 4.86 -2.12 -0.79
CA LYS A 41 4.36 -1.16 0.21
C LYS A 41 2.88 -1.42 0.49
N LEU A 42 2.06 -1.56 -0.54
CA LEU A 42 0.62 -1.79 -0.40
C LEU A 42 0.32 -3.12 0.32
N LYS A 43 1.00 -4.21 -0.07
CA LYS A 43 0.89 -5.50 0.61
C LYS A 43 1.26 -5.41 2.09
N TYR A 44 2.33 -4.68 2.39
CA TYR A 44 2.80 -4.51 3.75
C TYR A 44 1.80 -3.72 4.62
N LEU A 45 1.30 -2.59 4.10
CA LEU A 45 0.26 -1.81 4.77
C LEU A 45 -1.03 -2.62 4.98
N HIS A 46 -1.45 -3.41 3.99
CA HIS A 46 -2.61 -4.28 4.12
C HIS A 46 -2.42 -5.34 5.21
N LEU A 47 -1.22 -5.93 5.30
CA LEU A 47 -0.90 -6.89 6.36
C LEU A 47 -0.93 -6.23 7.73
N GLN A 48 -0.36 -5.04 7.88
CA GLN A 48 -0.42 -4.29 9.15
C GLN A 48 -1.85 -3.96 9.55
N ALA A 49 -2.66 -3.48 8.60
CA ALA A 49 -4.06 -3.17 8.83
C ALA A 49 -4.82 -4.40 9.33
N ASN A 50 -4.59 -5.59 8.74
CA ASN A 50 -5.18 -6.84 9.20
C ASN A 50 -4.75 -7.19 10.64
N ILE A 51 -3.47 -7.03 10.98
CA ILE A 51 -2.97 -7.30 12.34
C ILE A 51 -3.65 -6.39 13.36
N TYR A 52 -3.75 -5.09 13.05
CA TYR A 52 -4.47 -4.13 13.91
C TYR A 52 -5.95 -4.46 14.02
N PHE A 53 -6.55 -4.93 12.92
CA PHE A 53 -7.94 -5.34 12.89
C PHE A 53 -8.19 -6.52 13.85
N ASP A 54 -7.38 -7.57 13.76
CA ASP A 54 -7.46 -8.75 14.62
C ASP A 54 -7.25 -8.38 16.10
N ALA A 55 -6.31 -7.47 16.38
CA ALA A 55 -6.06 -6.98 17.72
C ALA A 55 -7.27 -6.22 18.28
N MET A 56 -7.87 -5.31 17.48
CA MET A 56 -9.07 -4.58 17.88
C MET A 56 -10.27 -5.49 18.09
N GLN A 57 -10.47 -6.48 17.22
CA GLN A 57 -11.55 -7.45 17.38
C GLN A 57 -11.46 -8.15 18.73
N LYS A 58 -10.27 -8.65 19.08
CA LYS A 58 -10.04 -9.26 20.40
C LYS A 58 -10.23 -8.27 21.54
N TYR A 59 -9.79 -7.03 21.36
CA TYR A 59 -9.94 -5.97 22.37
C TYR A 59 -11.41 -5.69 22.66
N ILE A 60 -12.25 -5.46 21.63
CA ILE A 60 -13.68 -5.19 21.79
C ILE A 60 -14.42 -6.34 22.49
N GLN A 61 -14.05 -7.58 22.16
CA GLN A 61 -14.67 -8.77 22.76
C GLN A 61 -14.35 -8.90 24.26
N THR A 62 -13.18 -8.44 24.70
CA THR A 62 -12.67 -8.67 26.06
C THR A 62 -12.80 -7.48 27.00
N HIS A 63 -12.94 -6.26 26.47
CA HIS A 63 -12.92 -5.01 27.24
C HIS A 63 -14.27 -4.33 27.31
N ASN A 64 -14.49 -3.46 28.29
CA ASN A 64 -15.75 -2.72 28.43
C ASN A 64 -15.82 -1.52 27.47
N ASN A 65 -17.00 -0.89 27.35
CA ASN A 65 -17.21 0.19 26.38
C ASN A 65 -16.34 1.42 26.67
N THR A 66 -16.08 1.71 27.95
CA THR A 66 -15.29 2.87 28.36
C THR A 66 -13.82 2.69 27.96
N GLU A 67 -13.28 1.49 28.16
CA GLU A 67 -11.93 1.10 27.72
C GLU A 67 -11.80 1.17 26.20
N ILE A 68 -12.82 0.73 25.44
CA ILE A 68 -12.84 0.81 23.98
C ILE A 68 -12.78 2.27 23.49
N ILE A 69 -13.52 3.17 24.14
CA ILE A 69 -13.51 4.60 23.79
C ILE A 69 -12.15 5.21 24.11
N GLN A 70 -11.58 4.92 25.29
CA GLN A 70 -10.24 5.39 25.66
C GLN A 70 -9.16 4.86 24.72
N PHE A 71 -9.27 3.61 24.26
CA PHE A 71 -8.34 3.05 23.28
C PHE A 71 -8.39 3.80 21.95
N LYS A 72 -9.60 4.14 21.48
CA LYS A 72 -9.79 4.95 20.26
C LYS A 72 -9.14 6.32 20.40
N GLU A 73 -9.34 6.98 21.54
CA GLU A 73 -8.80 8.33 21.79
C GLU A 73 -7.28 8.36 21.95
N ASN A 74 -6.69 7.29 22.50
CA ASN A 74 -5.25 7.15 22.68
C ASN A 74 -4.54 6.42 21.52
N TRP A 75 -5.23 6.25 20.39
CA TRP A 75 -4.61 5.64 19.22
C TRP A 75 -3.46 6.51 18.70
N GLY A 76 -2.26 5.93 18.69
CA GLY A 76 -1.02 6.64 18.42
C GLY A 76 -0.25 6.15 17.18
N ASP A 77 -0.92 5.51 16.20
CA ASP A 77 -0.26 5.19 14.93
C ASP A 77 -0.52 6.31 13.91
N ASP A 78 0.55 6.98 13.50
CA ASP A 78 0.51 8.10 12.57
C ASP A 78 0.08 7.71 11.14
N ARG A 79 0.15 6.41 10.80
CA ARG A 79 -0.10 5.88 9.46
C ARG A 79 -1.51 5.36 9.29
N PHE A 80 -2.19 5.03 10.39
CA PHE A 80 -3.52 4.45 10.37
C PHE A 80 -4.48 5.24 11.24
N SER A 81 -5.64 5.57 10.69
CA SER A 81 -6.79 6.09 11.42
C SER A 81 -7.72 4.93 11.78
N ILE A 82 -8.31 5.00 12.97
CA ILE A 82 -9.22 3.98 13.47
C ILE A 82 -10.56 4.63 13.80
N ASP A 83 -11.64 4.02 13.32
CA ASP A 83 -12.98 4.41 13.67
C ASP A 83 -13.72 3.22 14.27
N ILE A 84 -14.17 3.39 15.51
CA ILE A 84 -15.01 2.43 16.22
C ILE A 84 -16.33 3.14 16.50
N GLN A 85 -17.41 2.58 15.97
CA GLN A 85 -18.78 3.05 16.19
C GLN A 85 -19.61 1.94 16.81
N LYS A 86 -20.39 2.28 17.84
CA LYS A 86 -21.34 1.37 18.45
C LYS A 86 -22.71 1.55 17.80
N ASP A 87 -23.42 0.46 17.54
CA ASP A 87 -24.78 0.54 17.03
C ASP A 87 -25.72 1.12 18.10
N ASN A 88 -26.47 2.16 17.74
CA ASN A 88 -27.43 2.83 18.64
C ASN A 88 -28.63 1.94 18.99
N THR A 89 -28.97 0.99 18.13
CA THR A 89 -30.14 0.11 18.32
C THR A 89 -29.80 -1.17 19.08
N ASN A 90 -28.58 -1.68 18.88
CA ASN A 90 -28.15 -2.93 19.48
C ASN A 90 -26.78 -2.76 20.13
N GLY A 91 -26.80 -2.63 21.46
CA GLY A 91 -25.62 -2.31 22.26
C GLY A 91 -24.50 -3.36 22.26
N SER A 92 -24.69 -4.49 21.59
CA SER A 92 -23.69 -5.54 21.38
C SER A 92 -22.98 -5.45 20.03
N ILE A 93 -23.41 -4.56 19.12
CA ILE A 93 -22.82 -4.44 17.78
C ILE A 93 -21.84 -3.27 17.73
N TYR A 94 -20.67 -3.56 17.17
CA TYR A 94 -19.62 -2.58 16.87
C TYR A 94 -19.28 -2.61 15.40
N TYR A 95 -19.09 -1.44 14.80
CA TYR A 95 -18.53 -1.27 13.47
C TYR A 95 -17.12 -0.72 13.64
N ILE A 96 -16.14 -1.46 13.13
CA ILE A 96 -14.73 -1.05 13.16
C ILE A 96 -14.29 -0.75 11.74
N SER A 97 -13.58 0.35 11.56
CA SER A 97 -12.87 0.70 10.35
C SER A 97 -11.42 1.06 10.67
N ILE A 98 -10.48 0.52 9.93
CA ILE A 98 -9.07 0.92 9.95
C ILE A 98 -8.72 1.39 8.55
N GLU A 99 -8.20 2.60 8.44
CA GLU A 99 -7.83 3.19 7.15
C GLU A 99 -6.44 3.82 7.21
N THR A 100 -5.73 3.82 6.09
CA THR A 100 -4.47 4.55 5.98
C THR A 100 -4.75 6.06 5.98
N VAL A 101 -3.93 6.82 6.70
CA VAL A 101 -4.01 8.29 6.71
C VAL A 101 -3.50 8.88 5.38
N ASP A 102 -2.61 8.15 4.69
CA ASP A 102 -2.08 8.54 3.38
C ASP A 102 -2.98 8.10 2.20
N ASP A 103 -2.65 8.58 0.99
CA ASP A 103 -3.34 8.27 -0.26
C ASP A 103 -3.21 6.79 -0.71
N SER A 104 -2.71 5.89 0.13
CA SER A 104 -2.64 4.46 -0.19
C SER A 104 -4.03 3.80 -0.25
N HIS A 105 -5.08 4.49 0.23
CA HIS A 105 -6.49 4.09 0.18
C HIS A 105 -6.78 2.66 0.68
N ILE A 106 -6.01 2.16 1.64
CA ILE A 106 -6.32 0.88 2.28
C ILE A 106 -7.35 1.14 3.35
N ARG A 107 -8.50 0.47 3.24
CA ARG A 107 -9.56 0.50 4.25
C ARG A 107 -10.07 -0.90 4.51
N LEU A 108 -10.05 -1.29 5.77
CA LEU A 108 -10.66 -2.52 6.27
C LEU A 108 -11.81 -2.13 7.18
N SER A 109 -12.98 -2.74 6.97
CA SER A 109 -14.14 -2.48 7.80
C SER A 109 -14.89 -3.77 8.09
N GLN A 110 -15.29 -3.98 9.34
CA GLN A 110 -16.08 -5.15 9.73
C GLN A 110 -17.06 -4.80 10.84
N LYS A 111 -18.18 -5.53 10.83
CA LYS A 111 -19.13 -5.59 11.93
C LYS A 111 -18.69 -6.67 12.92
N ILE A 112 -18.62 -6.32 14.19
CA ILE A 112 -18.31 -7.21 15.30
C ILE A 112 -19.52 -7.29 16.21
N ILE A 113 -19.88 -8.52 16.55
CA ILE A 113 -20.94 -8.82 17.52
C ILE A 113 -20.23 -9.28 18.78
N LYS A 114 -20.49 -8.56 19.88
CA LYS A 114 -19.98 -8.86 21.21
C LYS A 114 -20.94 -9.76 21.98
#